data_AF-A0A948F4Z8-F1
#
_entry.id   AF-A0A948F4Z8-F1
#
_cell.length_a   1.000
_cell.length_b   1.000
_cell.length_c   1.000
_cell.angle_alpha   90.00
_cell.angle_beta   90.00
_cell.angle_gamma   90.00
#
_symmetry.space_group_name_H-M   'P 1'
#
loop_
_entity.id
_entity.type
_entity.pdbx_description
1 polymer ?
#
loop_
_entity_poly.entity_id
_entity_poly.type
_entity_poly.pdbx_seq_one_letter_code
_entity_poly.pdbx_strand_id
1 'polypeptide(L)'
;MTQKQVSGRLRLKRLCLSLLTAVISCTVIFGVGEIWARWKYDSLAEALAWEGKKGDFFTYDPMLGWKGKPNVSGPHGSGSFVTHNAGGFRDVAWNPDSQRPRVLLLGDSNMWGYGVNDDEHVAAYLNQLHPEIQWFNAGMNGYSTDQEYLSLQQIAPGLKPDWTVVLVCKNDRPGNQLQRVAGYNKPYFDVVDNKLVLRNVPTTHTEKSWVPYANRVFSKTGSFFLYHIAQTIDGYRDKVAVEPEKLPDGISSRPSADPTHLIVKAMFEVMDGRLLVMAIKPELELRAYCEENGIPFADLSGTRARQRGPLQFKGGPPKWSHWQPLGNRVAAEEIYKALVPLLDVLPQAKKTPR
;
A
#
# COMPACT_ATOMS: atom_id res chain seq x y z
N MET A 1 56.16 21.76 39.08
CA MET A 1 55.62 20.98 37.94
C MET A 1 56.30 21.44 36.67
N THR A 2 56.78 20.52 35.83
CA THR A 2 57.44 20.88 34.56
C THR A 2 56.42 21.38 33.54
N GLN A 3 56.83 22.26 32.62
CA GLN A 3 55.97 22.86 31.59
C GLN A 3 55.20 21.80 30.76
N LYS A 4 55.79 20.60 30.61
CA LYS A 4 55.20 19.40 29.97
C LYS A 4 54.07 18.76 30.81
N GLN A 5 54.19 18.76 32.14
CA GLN A 5 53.13 18.31 33.06
C GLN A 5 51.95 19.28 33.09
N VAL A 6 52.22 20.59 32.99
CA VAL A 6 51.18 21.63 32.92
C VAL A 6 50.40 21.52 31.60
N SER A 7 51.09 21.36 30.46
CA SER A 7 50.43 21.21 29.15
C SER A 7 49.61 19.91 29.03
N GLY A 8 50.09 18.80 29.60
CA GLY A 8 49.35 17.54 29.68
C GLY A 8 48.07 17.65 30.51
N ARG A 9 48.12 18.31 31.67
CA ARG A 9 46.93 18.57 32.51
C ARG A 9 45.92 19.49 31.82
N LEU A 10 46.37 20.50 31.07
CA LEU A 10 45.48 21.37 30.29
C LEU A 10 44.81 20.62 29.13
N ARG A 11 45.52 19.73 28.42
CA ARG A 11 44.95 18.89 27.36
C ARG A 11 43.90 17.92 27.90
N LEU A 12 44.19 17.27 29.04
CA LEU A 12 43.23 16.37 29.69
C LEU A 12 41.98 17.12 30.16
N LYS A 13 42.12 18.32 30.76
CA LYS A 13 40.97 19.16 31.14
C LYS A 13 40.10 19.56 29.96
N ARG A 14 40.71 19.94 28.82
CA ARG A 14 39.97 20.27 27.60
C ARG A 14 39.23 19.05 27.05
N LEU A 15 39.88 17.89 27.01
CA LEU A 15 39.25 16.63 26.59
C LEU A 15 38.07 16.28 27.49
N CYS A 16 38.23 16.34 28.82
CA CYS A 16 37.14 16.08 29.75
C CYS A 16 35.98 17.07 29.57
N LEU A 17 36.28 18.36 29.35
CA LEU A 17 35.24 19.37 29.12
C LEU A 17 34.50 19.11 27.80
N SER A 18 35.21 18.78 26.72
CA SER A 18 34.60 18.43 25.43
C SER A 18 33.75 17.17 25.52
N LEU A 19 34.20 16.14 26.23
CA LEU A 19 33.41 14.92 26.46
C LEU A 19 32.16 15.23 27.29
N LEU A 20 32.29 16.05 28.35
CA LEU A 20 31.15 16.47 29.15
C LEU A 20 30.14 17.27 28.33
N THR A 21 30.60 18.23 27.52
CA THR A 21 29.73 18.98 26.60
C THR A 21 29.03 18.05 25.62
N ALA A 22 29.75 17.10 25.01
CA ALA A 22 29.15 16.13 24.09
C ALA A 22 28.08 15.28 24.78
N VAL A 23 28.34 14.79 26.00
CA VAL A 23 27.35 14.02 26.80
C VAL A 23 26.12 14.87 27.12
N ILE A 24 26.30 16.12 27.56
CA ILE A 24 25.19 17.04 27.83
C ILE A 24 24.39 17.30 26.54
N SER A 25 25.05 17.62 25.44
CA SER A 25 24.39 17.87 24.15
C SER A 25 23.61 16.66 23.65
N CYS A 26 24.20 15.45 23.70
CA CYS A 26 23.48 14.23 23.36
C CYS A 26 22.27 14.03 24.28
N THR A 27 22.43 14.21 25.60
CA THR A 27 21.33 14.05 26.56
C THR A 27 20.18 15.02 26.28
N VAL A 28 20.50 16.28 25.95
CA VAL A 28 19.50 17.28 25.57
C VAL A 28 18.82 16.90 24.25
N ILE A 29 19.57 16.49 23.22
CA ILE A 29 19.01 16.09 21.92
C ILE A 29 18.08 14.88 22.08
N PHE A 30 18.54 13.82 22.75
CA PHE A 30 17.73 12.62 22.98
C PHE A 30 16.53 12.91 23.88
N GLY A 31 16.69 13.73 24.92
CA GLY A 31 15.60 14.11 25.82
C GLY A 31 14.53 14.97 25.12
N VAL A 32 14.93 16.01 24.39
CA VAL A 32 14.02 16.87 23.62
C VAL A 32 13.36 16.09 22.49
N GLY A 33 14.14 15.26 21.78
CA GLY A 33 13.63 14.39 20.73
C GLY A 33 12.59 13.40 21.25
N GLU A 34 12.82 12.81 22.43
CA GLU A 34 11.90 11.89 23.08
C GLU A 34 10.61 12.59 23.54
N ILE A 35 10.72 13.80 24.13
CA ILE A 35 9.55 14.60 24.52
C ILE A 35 8.72 14.98 23.30
N TRP A 36 9.37 15.47 22.23
CA TRP A 36 8.69 15.82 20.98
C TRP A 36 8.00 14.59 20.36
N ALA A 37 8.67 13.44 20.35
CA ALA A 37 8.09 12.22 19.82
C ALA A 37 6.89 11.77 20.70
N ARG A 38 7.00 11.77 22.02
CA ARG A 38 5.88 11.44 22.92
C ARG A 38 4.70 12.40 22.80
N TRP A 39 4.95 13.68 22.53
CA TRP A 39 3.89 14.65 22.26
C TRP A 39 3.18 14.39 20.93
N LYS A 40 3.91 13.86 19.94
CA LYS A 40 3.39 13.57 18.61
C LYS A 40 2.71 12.19 18.50
N TYR A 41 3.08 11.23 19.36
CA TYR A 41 2.67 9.83 19.28
C TYR A 41 2.08 9.37 20.62
N ASP A 42 0.79 8.99 20.62
CA ASP A 42 -0.03 8.83 21.85
C ASP A 42 0.45 7.71 22.79
N SER A 43 1.02 6.60 22.29
CA SER A 43 1.74 5.64 23.14
C SER A 43 2.69 4.72 22.38
N LEU A 44 3.79 4.31 23.05
CA LEU A 44 4.72 3.32 22.52
C LEU A 44 4.02 1.96 22.45
N ALA A 45 3.06 1.71 23.35
CA ALA A 45 2.23 0.52 23.34
C ALA A 45 1.37 0.44 22.07
N GLU A 46 0.84 1.55 21.53
CA GLU A 46 0.09 1.57 20.27
C GLU A 46 1.02 1.50 19.04
N ALA A 47 2.17 2.20 19.08
CA ALA A 47 3.18 2.11 18.01
C ALA A 47 3.85 0.71 17.95
N LEU A 48 4.02 0.03 19.09
CA LEU A 48 4.52 -1.35 19.17
C LEU A 48 3.40 -2.39 18.97
N ALA A 49 2.15 -2.09 19.33
CA ALA A 49 0.99 -2.90 18.95
C ALA A 49 0.79 -2.89 17.42
N TRP A 50 1.26 -1.84 16.75
CA TRP A 50 1.40 -1.77 15.30
C TRP A 50 2.41 -2.79 14.74
N GLU A 51 3.36 -3.27 15.55
CA GLU A 51 4.50 -4.09 15.10
C GLU A 51 4.48 -5.55 15.55
N GLY A 52 3.43 -6.01 16.23
CA GLY A 52 3.51 -7.27 16.99
C GLY A 52 2.29 -8.17 16.92
N LYS A 53 1.90 -8.62 15.72
CA LYS A 53 1.01 -9.77 15.44
C LYS A 53 -0.39 -9.74 16.09
N LYS A 54 -1.34 -9.16 15.35
CA LYS A 54 -2.77 -9.51 15.37
C LYS A 54 -3.14 -9.88 13.92
N GLY A 55 -3.40 -11.19 13.72
CA GLY A 55 -3.60 -11.89 12.43
C GLY A 55 -2.44 -11.78 11.45
N ASP A 56 -1.77 -12.89 11.14
CA ASP A 56 -0.88 -12.95 9.97
C ASP A 56 -1.75 -13.07 8.71
N PHE A 57 -2.07 -11.93 8.08
CA PHE A 57 -3.04 -11.85 6.97
C PHE A 57 -2.45 -12.05 5.59
N PHE A 58 -1.13 -12.08 5.45
CA PHE A 58 -0.46 -12.17 4.17
C PHE A 58 0.54 -13.32 4.19
N THR A 59 0.74 -13.94 3.03
CA THR A 59 1.73 -14.99 2.82
C THR A 59 2.55 -14.66 1.59
N TYR A 60 3.76 -15.19 1.51
CA TYR A 60 4.61 -15.03 0.34
C TYR A 60 3.94 -15.58 -0.93
N ASP A 61 4.17 -14.89 -2.04
CA ASP A 61 3.82 -15.35 -3.38
C ASP A 61 4.99 -15.06 -4.34
N PRO A 62 5.50 -16.04 -5.09
CA PRO A 62 6.66 -15.84 -5.96
C PRO A 62 6.41 -14.85 -7.10
N MET A 63 5.16 -14.70 -7.56
CA MET A 63 4.82 -13.81 -8.66
C MET A 63 4.44 -12.42 -8.19
N LEU A 64 3.80 -12.33 -7.02
CA LEU A 64 3.25 -11.07 -6.50
C LEU A 64 4.08 -10.47 -5.36
N GLY A 65 5.07 -11.19 -4.83
CA GLY A 65 5.79 -10.85 -3.60
C GLY A 65 5.05 -11.36 -2.36
N TRP A 66 3.81 -10.92 -2.20
CA TRP A 66 2.89 -11.41 -1.17
C TRP A 66 1.48 -11.51 -1.74
N LYS A 67 0.62 -12.27 -1.07
CA LYS A 67 -0.83 -12.33 -1.28
C LYS A 67 -1.54 -12.51 0.05
N GLY A 68 -2.86 -12.36 0.06
CA GLY A 68 -3.64 -12.64 1.26
C GLY A 68 -3.60 -14.12 1.64
N LYS A 69 -3.48 -14.40 2.94
CA LYS A 69 -3.54 -15.74 3.49
C LYS A 69 -4.98 -16.27 3.43
N PRO A 70 -5.24 -17.47 2.89
CA PRO A 70 -6.58 -18.05 2.88
C PRO A 70 -7.13 -18.34 4.28
N ASN A 71 -8.45 -18.22 4.44
CA ASN A 71 -9.20 -18.66 5.62
C ASN A 71 -8.64 -18.16 6.97
N VAL A 72 -8.15 -16.92 6.98
CA VAL A 72 -7.65 -16.27 8.21
C VAL A 72 -8.66 -15.25 8.69
N SER A 73 -8.85 -15.18 10.00
CA SER A 73 -9.69 -14.17 10.64
C SER A 73 -9.04 -13.74 11.95
N GLY A 74 -9.14 -12.45 12.25
CA GLY A 74 -8.67 -11.93 13.52
C GLY A 74 -8.63 -10.42 13.56
N PRO A 75 -8.24 -9.85 14.71
CA PRO A 75 -7.92 -8.44 14.76
C PRO A 75 -6.67 -8.15 13.92
N HIS A 76 -6.52 -6.94 13.42
CA HIS A 76 -5.37 -6.44 12.66
C HIS A 76 -4.64 -5.33 13.42
N GLY A 77 -3.37 -5.07 13.08
CA GLY A 77 -2.55 -4.03 13.73
C GLY A 77 -3.11 -2.60 13.61
N SER A 78 -4.05 -2.37 12.69
CA SER A 78 -4.77 -1.09 12.57
C SER A 78 -5.96 -0.93 13.53
N GLY A 79 -6.27 -1.96 14.34
CA GLY A 79 -7.42 -1.96 15.25
C GLY A 79 -8.71 -2.54 14.68
N SER A 80 -8.78 -2.82 13.38
CA SER A 80 -9.94 -3.43 12.75
C SER A 80 -9.97 -4.96 12.91
N PHE A 81 -11.14 -5.56 12.75
CA PHE A 81 -11.28 -6.99 12.55
C PHE A 81 -11.28 -7.31 11.06
N VAL A 82 -10.49 -8.31 10.66
CA VAL A 82 -10.22 -8.67 9.27
C VAL A 82 -10.47 -10.15 9.07
N THR A 83 -11.19 -10.48 8.00
CA THR A 83 -11.43 -11.87 7.57
C THR A 83 -11.10 -12.01 6.08
N HIS A 84 -10.31 -13.02 5.74
CA HIS A 84 -10.07 -13.42 4.35
C HIS A 84 -10.82 -14.71 4.03
N ASN A 85 -11.43 -14.76 2.86
CA ASN A 85 -12.07 -15.95 2.33
C ASN A 85 -11.06 -17.03 1.92
N ALA A 86 -11.54 -18.13 1.34
CA ALA A 86 -10.69 -19.25 0.89
C ALA A 86 -9.72 -18.88 -0.25
N GLY A 87 -9.97 -17.78 -0.98
CA GLY A 87 -9.06 -17.23 -1.97
C GLY A 87 -7.99 -16.31 -1.39
N GLY A 88 -8.05 -16.00 -0.09
CA GLY A 88 -7.17 -15.02 0.55
C GLY A 88 -7.62 -13.57 0.34
N PHE A 89 -8.83 -13.34 -0.16
CA PHE A 89 -9.38 -12.00 -0.36
C PHE A 89 -10.18 -11.55 0.85
N ARG A 90 -10.08 -10.27 1.19
CA ARG A 90 -10.86 -9.66 2.27
C ARG A 90 -12.28 -9.37 1.79
N ASP A 91 -13.08 -10.43 1.79
CA ASP A 91 -14.42 -10.45 1.25
C ASP A 91 -15.19 -11.65 1.80
N VAL A 92 -16.49 -11.71 1.52
CA VAL A 92 -17.28 -12.93 1.67
C VAL A 92 -16.81 -14.02 0.69
N ALA A 93 -17.33 -15.23 0.83
CA ALA A 93 -17.06 -16.29 -0.14
C ALA A 93 -17.52 -15.86 -1.54
N TRP A 94 -16.59 -15.87 -2.50
CA TRP A 94 -16.88 -15.53 -3.88
C TRP A 94 -17.73 -16.62 -4.52
N ASN A 95 -18.82 -16.22 -5.16
CA ASN A 95 -19.70 -17.11 -5.89
C ASN A 95 -19.69 -16.74 -7.39
N PRO A 96 -18.73 -17.25 -8.18
CA PRO A 96 -18.64 -16.93 -9.61
C PRO A 96 -19.78 -17.51 -10.45
N ASP A 97 -20.56 -18.44 -9.90
CA ASP A 97 -21.68 -19.13 -10.58
C ASP A 97 -23.01 -18.36 -10.50
N SER A 98 -23.04 -17.24 -9.75
CA SER A 98 -24.20 -16.35 -9.72
C SER A 98 -24.49 -15.80 -11.12
N GLN A 99 -25.78 -15.54 -11.40
CA GLN A 99 -26.21 -14.92 -12.65
C GLN A 99 -26.15 -13.38 -12.62
N ARG A 100 -25.74 -12.80 -11.49
CA ARG A 100 -25.56 -11.35 -11.33
C ARG A 100 -24.31 -10.89 -12.09
N PRO A 101 -24.28 -9.64 -12.60
CA PRO A 101 -23.06 -9.07 -13.15
C PRO A 101 -21.92 -9.11 -12.12
N ARG A 102 -20.72 -9.43 -12.58
CA ARG A 102 -19.53 -9.60 -11.74
C ARG A 102 -18.58 -8.44 -11.96
N VAL A 103 -18.30 -7.70 -10.90
CA VAL A 103 -17.37 -6.57 -10.92
C VAL A 103 -16.19 -6.86 -10.01
N LEU A 104 -15.00 -6.91 -10.59
CA LEU A 104 -13.75 -7.08 -9.86
C LEU A 104 -13.19 -5.71 -9.43
N LEU A 105 -12.86 -5.56 -8.16
CA LEU A 105 -12.28 -4.33 -7.60
C LEU A 105 -10.80 -4.57 -7.26
N LEU A 106 -9.91 -3.86 -7.95
CA LEU A 106 -8.47 -3.87 -7.72
C LEU A 106 -8.03 -2.56 -7.05
N GLY A 107 -6.98 -2.64 -6.24
CA GLY A 107 -6.40 -1.49 -5.59
C GLY A 107 -5.43 -1.88 -4.47
N ASP A 108 -4.87 -0.86 -3.83
CA ASP A 108 -3.97 -1.01 -2.70
C ASP A 108 -4.69 -1.19 -1.35
N SER A 109 -4.05 -0.72 -0.27
CA SER A 109 -4.60 -0.66 1.08
C SER A 109 -5.95 0.06 1.20
N ASN A 110 -6.28 1.00 0.31
CA ASN A 110 -7.59 1.68 0.32
C ASN A 110 -8.71 0.75 -0.12
N MET A 111 -8.50 -0.02 -1.19
CA MET A 111 -9.47 -1.01 -1.66
C MET A 111 -9.55 -2.22 -0.71
N TRP A 112 -8.41 -2.65 -0.17
CA TRP A 112 -8.36 -3.69 0.87
C TRP A 112 -9.09 -3.28 2.17
N GLY A 113 -9.32 -1.98 2.41
CA GLY A 113 -10.04 -1.48 3.58
C GLY A 113 -9.16 -1.33 4.82
N TYR A 114 -7.92 -0.86 4.67
CA TYR A 114 -7.01 -0.67 5.80
C TYR A 114 -7.62 0.25 6.87
N GLY A 115 -7.68 -0.24 8.12
CA GLY A 115 -8.16 0.56 9.25
C GLY A 115 -9.66 0.56 9.49
N VAL A 116 -10.44 -0.19 8.72
CA VAL A 116 -11.90 -0.35 8.90
C VAL A 116 -12.27 -1.83 9.02
N ASN A 117 -13.43 -2.17 9.59
CA ASN A 117 -13.89 -3.55 9.77
C ASN A 117 -14.40 -4.18 8.45
N ASP A 118 -14.68 -5.48 8.46
CA ASP A 118 -15.09 -6.25 7.27
C ASP A 118 -16.40 -5.73 6.64
N ASP A 119 -17.24 -5.04 7.39
CA ASP A 119 -18.50 -4.43 6.92
C ASP A 119 -18.35 -2.94 6.52
N GLU A 120 -17.14 -2.38 6.60
CA GLU A 120 -16.89 -0.94 6.46
C GLU A 120 -15.95 -0.59 5.29
N HIS A 121 -15.53 -1.57 4.48
CA HIS A 121 -14.72 -1.31 3.28
C HIS A 121 -15.60 -1.10 2.02
N VAL A 122 -15.00 -0.55 0.96
CA VAL A 122 -15.69 -0.18 -0.30
C VAL A 122 -16.58 -1.31 -0.84
N ALA A 123 -16.04 -2.50 -1.02
CA ALA A 123 -16.80 -3.63 -1.56
C ALA A 123 -17.95 -4.09 -0.64
N ALA A 124 -17.78 -3.99 0.69
CA ALA A 124 -18.85 -4.32 1.63
C ALA A 124 -20.04 -3.36 1.47
N TYR A 125 -19.77 -2.05 1.38
CA TYR A 125 -20.80 -1.06 1.09
C TYR A 125 -21.44 -1.25 -0.29
N LEU A 126 -20.66 -1.55 -1.32
CA LEU A 126 -21.20 -1.83 -2.66
C LEU A 126 -22.14 -3.04 -2.65
N ASN A 127 -21.75 -4.14 -2.02
CA ASN A 127 -22.59 -5.34 -1.90
C ASN A 127 -23.86 -5.09 -1.05
N GLN A 128 -23.80 -4.18 -0.07
CA GLN A 128 -24.96 -3.79 0.73
C GLN A 128 -25.93 -2.88 -0.03
N LEU A 129 -25.41 -1.87 -0.74
CA LEU A 129 -26.19 -0.85 -1.43
C LEU A 129 -26.71 -1.33 -2.80
N HIS A 130 -25.94 -2.21 -3.45
CA HIS A 130 -26.16 -2.68 -4.83
C HIS A 130 -26.04 -4.20 -4.94
N PRO A 131 -26.89 -4.97 -4.22
CA PRO A 131 -26.82 -6.43 -4.17
C PRO A 131 -27.19 -7.11 -5.50
N GLU A 132 -27.72 -6.39 -6.47
CA GLU A 132 -27.97 -6.86 -7.83
C GLU A 132 -26.67 -7.15 -8.62
N ILE A 133 -25.53 -6.59 -8.19
CA ILE A 133 -24.19 -6.82 -8.74
C ILE A 133 -23.34 -7.58 -7.70
N GLN A 134 -22.44 -8.44 -8.16
CA GLN A 134 -21.40 -9.03 -7.31
C GLN A 134 -20.13 -8.21 -7.36
N TRP A 135 -19.80 -7.58 -6.23
CA TRP A 135 -18.59 -6.78 -6.09
C TRP A 135 -17.52 -7.61 -5.39
N PHE A 136 -16.47 -7.98 -6.12
CA PHE A 136 -15.39 -8.83 -5.63
C PHE A 136 -14.21 -7.98 -5.20
N ASN A 137 -13.90 -7.96 -3.90
CA ASN A 137 -12.77 -7.21 -3.37
C ASN A 137 -11.45 -7.95 -3.58
N ALA A 138 -10.67 -7.55 -4.59
CA ALA A 138 -9.32 -8.03 -4.83
C ALA A 138 -8.24 -7.00 -4.46
N GLY A 139 -8.60 -5.97 -3.69
CA GLY A 139 -7.64 -5.01 -3.15
C GLY A 139 -6.62 -5.70 -2.24
N MET A 140 -5.38 -5.22 -2.24
CA MET A 140 -4.30 -5.80 -1.43
C MET A 140 -3.43 -4.71 -0.81
N ASN A 141 -3.19 -4.82 0.49
CA ASN A 141 -2.37 -3.85 1.19
C ASN A 141 -0.94 -3.82 0.63
N GLY A 142 -0.46 -2.61 0.29
CA GLY A 142 0.90 -2.34 -0.19
C GLY A 142 1.12 -2.58 -1.68
N TYR A 143 0.10 -3.02 -2.43
CA TYR A 143 0.23 -3.16 -3.88
C TYR A 143 0.40 -1.80 -4.55
N SER A 144 0.93 -1.85 -5.77
CA SER A 144 0.87 -0.76 -6.74
C SER A 144 0.23 -1.31 -8.02
N THR A 145 -0.05 -0.44 -9.00
CA THR A 145 -0.74 -0.82 -10.23
C THR A 145 -0.07 -2.00 -10.97
N ASP A 146 1.25 -2.17 -10.86
CA ASP A 146 1.99 -3.33 -11.37
C ASP A 146 1.52 -4.67 -10.78
N GLN A 147 1.44 -4.78 -9.46
CA GLN A 147 0.96 -5.96 -8.74
C GLN A 147 -0.54 -6.14 -8.95
N GLU A 148 -1.31 -5.07 -9.08
CA GLU A 148 -2.74 -5.12 -9.43
C GLU A 148 -2.95 -5.73 -10.82
N TYR A 149 -2.12 -5.35 -11.81
CA TYR A 149 -2.13 -5.96 -13.15
C TYR A 149 -1.76 -7.45 -13.11
N LEU A 150 -0.70 -7.82 -12.39
CA LEU A 150 -0.31 -9.23 -12.25
C LEU A 150 -1.38 -10.05 -11.52
N SER A 151 -2.04 -9.46 -10.51
CA SER A 151 -3.18 -10.06 -9.81
C SER A 151 -4.37 -10.26 -10.74
N LEU A 152 -4.68 -9.25 -11.57
CA LEU A 152 -5.73 -9.33 -12.59
C LEU A 152 -5.51 -10.50 -13.54
N GLN A 153 -4.27 -10.69 -14.02
CA GLN A 153 -3.93 -11.80 -14.91
C GLN A 153 -4.18 -13.19 -14.29
N GLN A 154 -4.06 -13.31 -12.96
CA GLN A 154 -4.35 -14.56 -12.24
C GLN A 154 -5.85 -14.74 -11.97
N ILE A 155 -6.56 -13.66 -11.64
CA ILE A 155 -7.97 -13.72 -11.19
C ILE A 155 -8.93 -13.79 -12.39
N ALA A 156 -8.72 -12.96 -13.41
CA ALA A 156 -9.68 -12.77 -14.50
C ALA A 156 -10.04 -14.06 -15.26
N PRO A 157 -9.10 -14.99 -15.56
CA PRO A 157 -9.45 -16.22 -16.27
C PRO A 157 -10.46 -17.11 -15.53
N GLY A 158 -10.37 -17.15 -14.19
CA GLY A 158 -11.25 -17.95 -13.33
C GLY A 158 -12.56 -17.24 -12.98
N LEU A 159 -12.47 -15.97 -12.59
CA LEU A 159 -13.63 -15.18 -12.17
C LEU A 159 -14.50 -14.72 -13.36
N LYS A 160 -13.86 -14.43 -14.49
CA LYS A 160 -14.47 -13.85 -15.70
C LYS A 160 -15.34 -12.63 -15.38
N PRO A 161 -14.77 -11.57 -14.76
CA PRO A 161 -15.55 -10.39 -14.42
C PRO A 161 -16.12 -9.73 -15.69
N ASP A 162 -17.33 -9.20 -15.56
CA ASP A 162 -17.98 -8.44 -16.62
C ASP A 162 -17.34 -7.06 -16.76
N TRP A 163 -16.91 -6.46 -15.64
CA TRP A 163 -16.10 -5.25 -15.57
C TRP A 163 -15.07 -5.34 -14.47
N THR A 164 -13.94 -4.65 -14.64
CA THR A 164 -12.94 -4.44 -13.58
C THR A 164 -12.84 -2.95 -13.26
N VAL A 165 -12.77 -2.61 -11.98
CA VAL A 165 -12.41 -1.27 -11.51
C VAL A 165 -11.02 -1.35 -10.90
N VAL A 166 -10.11 -0.49 -11.35
CA VAL A 166 -8.76 -0.37 -10.75
C VAL A 166 -8.62 0.98 -10.06
N LEU A 167 -8.21 0.96 -8.79
CA LEU A 167 -7.95 2.16 -8.00
C LEU A 167 -6.44 2.46 -7.99
N VAL A 168 -6.03 3.45 -8.77
CA VAL A 168 -4.66 3.97 -8.78
C VAL A 168 -4.45 4.90 -7.60
N CYS A 169 -3.45 4.55 -6.77
CA CYS A 169 -3.10 5.27 -5.56
C CYS A 169 -1.80 6.08 -5.71
N LYS A 170 -1.57 7.00 -4.75
CA LYS A 170 -0.42 7.93 -4.82
C LYS A 170 0.94 7.20 -4.82
N ASN A 171 1.00 6.08 -4.11
CA ASN A 171 2.19 5.25 -3.98
C ASN A 171 2.52 4.48 -5.26
N ASP A 172 1.60 4.40 -6.22
CA ASP A 172 1.71 3.46 -7.31
C ASP A 172 2.78 3.85 -8.31
N ARG A 173 2.79 5.11 -8.77
CA ARG A 173 3.80 5.60 -9.73
C ARG A 173 5.23 5.26 -9.31
N PRO A 174 5.70 5.66 -8.10
CA PRO A 174 7.01 5.21 -7.64
C PRO A 174 7.05 3.70 -7.35
N GLY A 175 5.97 3.13 -6.81
CA GLY A 175 5.89 1.72 -6.42
C GLY A 175 5.97 0.72 -7.58
N ASN A 176 5.59 1.12 -8.80
CA ASN A 176 5.63 0.30 -10.01
C ASN A 176 7.05 -0.02 -10.50
N GLN A 177 8.05 0.68 -9.96
CA GLN A 177 9.48 0.54 -10.28
C GLN A 177 10.32 0.13 -9.07
N LEU A 178 9.70 -0.09 -7.90
CA LEU A 178 10.42 -0.49 -6.69
C LEU A 178 10.46 -2.01 -6.58
N GLN A 179 11.66 -2.55 -6.45
CA GLN A 179 11.88 -3.97 -6.13
C GLN A 179 11.40 -4.35 -4.73
N ARG A 180 11.20 -3.36 -3.84
CA ARG A 180 10.83 -3.57 -2.44
C ARG A 180 9.91 -2.48 -1.92
N VAL A 181 8.87 -2.90 -1.20
CA VAL A 181 7.92 -2.01 -0.50
C VAL A 181 7.66 -2.57 0.90
N ALA A 182 7.73 -1.72 1.92
CA ALA A 182 7.45 -2.05 3.31
C ALA A 182 8.20 -3.30 3.83
N GLY A 183 9.44 -3.50 3.38
CA GLY A 183 10.25 -4.66 3.76
C GLY A 183 10.08 -5.92 2.90
N TYR A 184 9.11 -5.95 1.98
CA TYR A 184 8.83 -7.09 1.10
C TYR A 184 9.40 -6.89 -0.30
N ASN A 185 10.01 -7.93 -0.84
CA ASN A 185 10.34 -7.95 -2.26
C ASN A 185 9.05 -8.11 -3.08
N LYS A 186 8.97 -7.36 -4.19
CA LYS A 186 7.86 -7.42 -5.14
C LYS A 186 8.37 -7.43 -6.59
N PRO A 187 7.57 -7.96 -7.54
CA PRO A 187 7.82 -7.69 -8.95
C PRO A 187 7.79 -6.19 -9.22
N TYR A 188 8.37 -5.75 -10.33
CA TYR A 188 8.21 -4.41 -10.86
C TYR A 188 8.34 -4.43 -12.38
N PHE A 189 7.94 -3.35 -13.05
CA PHE A 189 8.10 -3.22 -14.50
C PHE A 189 9.13 -2.16 -14.86
N ASP A 190 10.06 -2.54 -15.72
CA ASP A 190 10.82 -1.59 -16.52
C ASP A 190 10.07 -1.24 -17.81
N VAL A 191 10.36 -0.07 -18.36
CA VAL A 191 9.99 0.30 -19.71
C VAL A 191 11.22 0.25 -20.60
N VAL A 192 11.25 -0.70 -21.54
CA VAL A 192 12.29 -0.85 -22.56
C VAL A 192 11.62 -0.80 -23.92
N ASP A 193 12.06 0.11 -24.79
CA ASP A 193 11.48 0.32 -26.13
C ASP A 193 9.95 0.48 -26.11
N ASN A 194 9.45 1.26 -25.14
CA ASN A 194 8.02 1.51 -24.91
C ASN A 194 7.19 0.24 -24.62
N LYS A 195 7.83 -0.80 -24.08
CA LYS A 195 7.18 -2.05 -23.66
C LYS A 195 7.47 -2.35 -22.19
N LEU A 196 6.49 -2.95 -21.53
CA LEU A 196 6.63 -3.45 -20.16
C LEU A 196 7.54 -4.67 -20.14
N VAL A 197 8.58 -4.62 -19.32
CA VAL A 197 9.47 -5.75 -19.03
C VAL A 197 9.38 -6.07 -17.55
N LEU A 198 8.79 -7.23 -17.24
CA LEU A 198 8.64 -7.72 -15.86
C LEU A 198 10.00 -8.09 -15.27
N ARG A 199 10.29 -7.60 -14.07
CA ARG A 199 11.54 -7.84 -13.33
C ARG A 199 11.26 -8.44 -11.94
N ASN A 200 12.30 -9.00 -11.35
CA ASN A 200 12.29 -9.57 -9.99
C ASN A 200 11.24 -10.67 -9.78
N VAL A 201 11.10 -11.56 -10.78
CA VAL A 201 10.21 -12.72 -10.74
C VAL A 201 11.02 -14.00 -11.05
N PRO A 202 10.96 -15.04 -10.21
CA PRO A 202 10.27 -15.07 -8.92
C PRO A 202 10.89 -14.08 -7.94
N THR A 203 10.05 -13.45 -7.12
CA THR A 203 10.54 -12.60 -6.02
C THR A 203 11.34 -13.43 -5.04
N THR A 204 12.33 -12.86 -4.37
CA THR A 204 13.08 -13.60 -3.35
C THR A 204 12.34 -13.54 -2.01
N HIS A 205 12.19 -14.69 -1.35
CA HIS A 205 11.56 -14.77 -0.04
C HIS A 205 12.42 -14.03 1.00
N THR A 206 11.97 -12.86 1.44
CA THR A 206 12.53 -12.21 2.62
C THR A 206 11.88 -12.82 3.86
N GLU A 207 12.58 -13.75 4.53
CA GLU A 207 12.17 -14.33 5.83
C GLU A 207 11.98 -13.29 6.96
N LYS A 208 12.32 -12.03 6.73
CA LYS A 208 12.27 -10.99 7.76
C LYS A 208 10.93 -10.29 7.71
N SER A 209 10.04 -10.80 8.57
CA SER A 209 8.85 -10.18 9.18
C SER A 209 8.74 -8.67 8.97
N TRP A 210 7.50 -8.17 8.76
CA TRP A 210 6.97 -6.78 8.83
C TRP A 210 7.66 -5.78 9.79
N VAL A 211 8.53 -6.25 10.66
CA VAL A 211 9.32 -5.52 11.65
C VAL A 211 10.74 -5.33 11.10
N PRO A 212 11.08 -4.15 10.53
CA PRO A 212 12.46 -3.79 10.23
C PRO A 212 13.40 -4.14 11.39
N TYR A 213 14.61 -4.63 11.11
CA TYR A 213 15.58 -5.05 12.14
C TYR A 213 15.81 -3.99 13.23
N ALA A 214 15.67 -2.71 12.87
CA ALA A 214 15.79 -1.60 13.79
C ALA A 214 14.71 -1.59 14.88
N ASN A 215 13.49 -2.03 14.57
CA ASN A 215 12.40 -2.14 15.55
C ASN A 215 12.70 -3.14 16.66
N ARG A 216 13.45 -4.23 16.40
CA ARG A 216 13.73 -5.26 17.43
C ARG A 216 14.72 -4.79 18.50
N VAL A 217 15.57 -3.79 18.18
CA VAL A 217 16.57 -3.23 19.10
C VAL A 217 16.03 -1.99 19.81
N PHE A 218 15.30 -1.12 19.11
CA PHE A 218 14.82 0.15 19.68
C PHE A 218 13.43 0.07 20.33
N SER A 219 12.61 -0.94 20.02
CA SER A 219 11.39 -1.23 20.80
C SER A 219 11.70 -1.64 22.24
N LYS A 220 12.84 -2.31 22.46
CA LYS A 220 13.27 -2.78 23.78
C LYS A 220 13.78 -1.65 24.68
N THR A 221 14.20 -0.52 24.12
CA THR A 221 14.72 0.62 24.90
C THR A 221 13.63 1.55 25.39
N GLY A 222 12.40 1.45 24.87
CA GLY A 222 11.31 2.32 25.27
C GLY A 222 11.35 3.74 24.68
N SER A 223 12.30 4.04 23.77
CA SER A 223 12.51 5.38 23.21
C SER A 223 11.76 5.57 21.89
N PHE A 224 10.80 6.49 21.88
CA PHE A 224 10.10 6.92 20.67
C PHE A 224 11.02 7.61 19.67
N PHE A 225 11.99 8.40 20.15
CA PHE A 225 12.87 9.16 19.26
C PHE A 225 13.80 8.26 18.46
N LEU A 226 14.41 7.27 19.12
CA LEU A 226 15.26 6.27 18.46
C LEU A 226 14.46 5.38 17.50
N TYR A 227 13.23 5.01 17.89
CA TYR A 227 12.29 4.31 17.01
C TYR A 227 12.01 5.10 15.71
N HIS A 228 11.78 6.41 15.79
CA HIS A 228 11.55 7.22 14.59
C HIS A 228 12.77 7.44 13.72
N ILE A 229 13.96 7.58 14.31
CA ILE A 229 15.20 7.63 13.55
C ILE A 229 15.39 6.32 12.78
N ALA A 230 15.17 5.18 13.43
CA ALA A 230 15.22 3.86 12.81
C ALA A 230 14.26 3.73 11.62
N GLN A 231 12.98 4.08 11.81
CA GLN A 231 11.96 4.07 10.74
C GLN A 231 12.33 4.99 9.57
N THR A 232 12.91 6.15 9.86
CA THR A 232 13.37 7.09 8.82
C THR A 232 14.55 6.53 8.03
N ILE A 233 15.50 5.87 8.71
CA ILE A 233 16.65 5.22 8.08
C ILE A 233 16.20 4.03 7.22
N ASP A 234 15.29 3.19 7.70
CA ASP A 234 14.79 2.06 6.92
C ASP A 234 13.95 2.52 5.72
N GLY A 235 13.13 3.56 5.88
CA GLY A 235 12.45 4.20 4.74
C GLY A 235 13.40 4.86 3.73
N TYR A 236 14.58 5.31 4.18
CA TYR A 236 15.65 5.78 3.28
C TYR A 236 16.34 4.60 2.58
N ARG A 237 16.58 3.49 3.29
CA ARG A 237 17.13 2.26 2.69
C ARG A 237 16.23 1.67 1.62
N ASP A 238 14.91 1.65 1.82
CA ASP A 238 13.97 1.18 0.79
C ASP A 238 14.02 2.06 -0.46
N LYS A 239 14.33 3.36 -0.32
CA LYS A 239 14.53 4.30 -1.46
C LYS A 239 15.88 4.17 -2.14
N VAL A 240 16.91 3.77 -1.40
CA VAL A 240 18.31 3.65 -1.90
C VAL A 240 18.65 2.23 -2.36
N ALA A 241 17.92 1.21 -1.90
CA ALA A 241 18.07 -0.19 -2.31
C ALA A 241 17.71 -0.43 -3.80
N VAL A 242 17.28 0.62 -4.51
CA VAL A 242 17.39 0.71 -5.96
C VAL A 242 18.87 0.94 -6.33
N GLU A 243 19.78 0.06 -5.91
CA GLU A 243 21.00 -0.09 -6.67
C GLU A 243 20.60 -0.89 -7.91
N PRO A 244 20.72 -0.34 -9.12
CA PRO A 244 20.53 -1.13 -10.31
C PRO A 244 21.53 -2.27 -10.22
N GLU A 245 21.03 -3.50 -10.07
CA GLU A 245 21.82 -4.67 -10.38
C GLU A 245 22.47 -4.38 -11.74
N LYS A 246 23.81 -4.44 -11.83
CA LYS A 246 24.52 -4.17 -13.08
C LYS A 246 23.94 -5.09 -14.13
N LEU A 247 23.02 -4.57 -14.93
CA LEU A 247 22.41 -5.28 -16.03
C LEU A 247 23.56 -5.73 -16.95
N PRO A 248 23.58 -6.99 -17.40
CA PRO A 248 24.55 -7.44 -18.38
C PRO A 248 24.52 -6.50 -19.60
N ASP A 249 25.69 -5.95 -19.93
CA ASP A 249 26.06 -5.17 -21.11
C ASP A 249 24.97 -4.29 -21.77
N GLY A 250 24.95 -3.01 -21.41
CA GLY A 250 24.54 -1.93 -22.32
C GLY A 250 23.22 -1.21 -22.04
N ILE A 251 22.44 -1.59 -21.02
CA ILE A 251 21.21 -0.89 -20.65
C ILE A 251 21.49 0.09 -19.52
N SER A 252 21.53 1.39 -19.84
CA SER A 252 21.84 2.45 -18.87
C SER A 252 20.78 2.54 -17.77
N SER A 253 21.23 2.75 -16.53
CA SER A 253 20.45 2.97 -15.30
C SER A 253 19.71 4.32 -15.24
N ARG A 254 19.10 4.77 -16.35
CA ARG A 254 18.09 5.83 -16.25
C ARG A 254 16.90 5.26 -15.48
N PRO A 255 16.17 6.07 -14.68
CA PRO A 255 14.82 5.67 -14.31
C PRO A 255 14.12 5.35 -15.64
N SER A 256 13.66 4.10 -15.79
CA SER A 256 12.79 3.78 -16.91
C SER A 256 11.59 4.74 -16.86
N ALA A 257 10.97 5.07 -18.00
CA ALA A 257 9.78 5.92 -17.97
C ALA A 257 8.75 5.32 -17.00
N ASP A 258 7.96 6.15 -16.31
CA ASP A 258 6.91 5.67 -15.40
C ASP A 258 6.00 4.68 -16.16
N PRO A 259 5.94 3.40 -15.74
CA PRO A 259 5.22 2.37 -16.48
C PRO A 259 3.70 2.45 -16.31
N THR A 260 3.17 3.34 -15.46
CA THR A 260 1.75 3.36 -15.06
C THR A 260 0.79 3.38 -16.25
N HIS A 261 1.03 4.22 -17.25
CA HIS A 261 0.14 4.31 -18.43
C HIS A 261 0.17 3.04 -19.28
N LEU A 262 1.34 2.41 -19.42
CA LEU A 262 1.49 1.15 -20.14
C LEU A 262 0.83 -0.01 -19.37
N ILE A 263 0.93 -0.02 -18.04
CA ILE A 263 0.26 -1.01 -17.18
C ILE A 263 -1.26 -0.86 -17.31
N VAL A 264 -1.80 0.36 -17.20
CA VAL A 264 -3.24 0.62 -17.37
C VAL A 264 -3.74 0.19 -18.75
N LYS A 265 -2.97 0.46 -19.81
CA LYS A 265 -3.29 -0.03 -21.15
C LYS A 265 -3.31 -1.55 -21.22
N ALA A 266 -2.31 -2.22 -20.65
CA ALA A 266 -2.25 -3.68 -20.61
C ALA A 266 -3.43 -4.28 -19.83
N MET A 267 -3.87 -3.64 -18.74
CA MET A 267 -5.10 -4.04 -18.01
C MET A 267 -6.35 -3.88 -18.87
N PHE A 268 -6.46 -2.77 -19.62
CA PHE A 268 -7.59 -2.51 -20.51
C PHE A 268 -7.67 -3.55 -21.64
N GLU A 269 -6.53 -3.93 -22.21
CA GLU A 269 -6.42 -4.98 -23.22
C GLU A 269 -6.77 -6.37 -22.65
N VAL A 270 -6.27 -6.72 -21.46
CA VAL A 270 -6.62 -7.99 -20.77
C VAL A 270 -8.12 -8.09 -20.51
N MET A 271 -8.78 -6.97 -20.24
CA MET A 271 -10.21 -6.90 -19.98
C MET A 271 -11.07 -6.71 -21.22
N ASP A 272 -10.48 -6.70 -22.42
CA ASP A 272 -11.20 -6.47 -23.69
C ASP A 272 -12.05 -5.19 -23.63
N GLY A 273 -11.42 -4.11 -23.14
CA GLY A 273 -12.05 -2.79 -23.00
C GLY A 273 -12.95 -2.59 -21.78
N ARG A 274 -13.15 -3.62 -20.94
CA ARG A 274 -14.07 -3.58 -19.78
C ARG A 274 -13.35 -3.25 -18.47
N LEU A 275 -12.65 -2.12 -18.48
CA LEU A 275 -11.91 -1.59 -17.33
C LEU A 275 -12.33 -0.13 -17.05
N LEU A 276 -12.62 0.18 -15.79
CA LEU A 276 -12.77 1.53 -15.27
C LEU A 276 -11.56 1.88 -14.41
N VAL A 277 -10.84 2.94 -14.76
CA VAL A 277 -9.70 3.44 -14.00
C VAL A 277 -10.19 4.53 -13.05
N MET A 278 -9.80 4.46 -11.78
CA MET A 278 -10.13 5.49 -10.81
C MET A 278 -8.89 5.94 -10.06
N ALA A 279 -8.79 7.24 -9.77
CA ALA A 279 -7.66 7.79 -9.03
C ALA A 279 -8.10 8.36 -7.68
N ILE A 280 -7.44 7.97 -6.60
CA ILE A 280 -7.75 8.45 -5.25
C ILE A 280 -7.29 9.90 -4.98
N LYS A 281 -6.50 10.46 -5.91
CA LYS A 281 -6.01 11.83 -5.95
C LYS A 281 -6.10 12.36 -7.38
N PRO A 282 -6.04 13.69 -7.58
CA PRO A 282 -6.04 14.24 -8.93
C PRO A 282 -4.82 13.71 -9.70
N GLU A 283 -5.07 13.00 -10.79
CA GLU A 283 -4.08 12.39 -11.67
C GLU A 283 -4.30 12.93 -13.10
N LEU A 284 -3.87 14.16 -13.35
CA LEU A 284 -4.16 14.87 -14.61
C LEU A 284 -3.55 14.15 -15.83
N GLU A 285 -2.32 13.66 -15.71
CA GLU A 285 -1.63 12.97 -16.81
C GLU A 285 -2.28 11.62 -17.12
N LEU A 286 -2.62 10.84 -16.10
CA LEU A 286 -3.31 9.56 -16.29
C LEU A 286 -4.72 9.77 -16.87
N ARG A 287 -5.43 10.79 -16.39
CA ARG A 287 -6.73 11.16 -16.93
C ARG A 287 -6.64 11.49 -18.41
N ALA A 288 -5.72 12.37 -18.81
CA ALA A 288 -5.53 12.74 -20.21
C ALA A 288 -5.20 11.51 -21.06
N TYR A 289 -4.30 10.64 -20.58
CA TYR A 289 -3.97 9.39 -21.24
C TYR A 289 -5.20 8.47 -21.42
N CYS A 290 -6.00 8.29 -20.38
CA CYS A 290 -7.22 7.48 -20.45
C CYS A 290 -8.23 8.07 -21.45
N GLU A 291 -8.45 9.39 -21.43
CA GLU A 291 -9.33 10.09 -22.37
C GLU A 291 -8.85 9.92 -23.84
N GLU A 292 -7.55 10.08 -24.09
CA GLU A 292 -6.94 9.89 -25.42
C GLU A 292 -7.05 8.45 -25.95
N ASN A 293 -7.09 7.46 -25.06
CA ASN A 293 -7.13 6.03 -25.41
C ASN A 293 -8.52 5.41 -25.24
N GLY A 294 -9.56 6.20 -24.96
CA GLY A 294 -10.93 5.71 -24.78
C GLY A 294 -11.12 4.80 -23.56
N ILE A 295 -10.25 4.91 -22.55
CA ILE A 295 -10.33 4.15 -21.30
C ILE A 295 -11.22 4.92 -20.33
N PRO A 296 -12.32 4.34 -19.82
CA PRO A 296 -13.16 4.99 -18.82
C PRO A 296 -12.35 5.40 -17.58
N PHE A 297 -12.50 6.66 -17.17
CA PHE A 297 -11.78 7.24 -16.03
C PHE A 297 -12.72 8.01 -15.11
N ALA A 298 -12.52 7.90 -13.80
CA ALA A 298 -13.21 8.72 -12.81
C ALA A 298 -12.31 9.16 -11.65
N ASP A 299 -12.50 10.40 -11.19
CA ASP A 299 -11.70 11.00 -10.13
C ASP A 299 -12.38 10.82 -8.76
N LEU A 300 -11.69 10.15 -7.83
CA LEU A 300 -12.14 9.93 -6.45
C LEU A 300 -11.45 10.87 -5.43
N SER A 301 -10.67 11.84 -5.87
CA SER A 301 -9.96 12.78 -4.98
C SER A 301 -10.87 13.55 -4.03
N GLY A 302 -12.10 13.86 -4.48
CA GLY A 302 -13.11 14.55 -3.69
C GLY A 302 -13.68 13.73 -2.53
N THR A 303 -13.56 12.40 -2.57
CA THR A 303 -14.10 11.51 -1.52
C THR A 303 -13.43 11.73 -0.18
N ARG A 304 -12.13 12.07 -0.17
CA ARG A 304 -11.36 12.30 1.06
C ARG A 304 -11.82 13.54 1.83
N ALA A 305 -12.21 14.60 1.12
CA ALA A 305 -12.70 15.83 1.75
C ALA A 305 -14.07 15.64 2.44
N ARG A 306 -14.82 14.59 2.08
CA ARG A 306 -16.15 14.27 2.60
C ARG A 306 -16.13 13.34 3.81
N GLN A 307 -14.95 12.97 4.33
CA GLN A 307 -14.82 12.17 5.54
C GLN A 307 -15.14 13.00 6.80
N ARG A 308 -16.36 12.89 7.35
CA ARG A 308 -16.69 13.37 8.70
C ARG A 308 -17.36 12.27 9.53
N GLY A 309 -16.64 11.74 10.52
CA GLY A 309 -17.15 10.79 11.51
C GLY A 309 -16.25 10.74 12.75
N PRO A 310 -16.75 10.29 13.92
CA PRO A 310 -15.95 10.14 15.12
C PRO A 310 -14.85 9.09 14.94
N LEU A 311 -13.69 9.37 15.53
CA LEU A 311 -12.45 8.61 15.43
C LEU A 311 -12.63 7.14 15.85
N GLN A 312 -12.25 6.18 15.00
CA GLN A 312 -12.09 4.79 15.46
C GLN A 312 -10.65 4.45 15.87
N PHE A 313 -9.63 5.24 15.51
CA PHE A 313 -8.24 4.98 15.94
C PHE A 313 -7.38 6.25 16.07
N LYS A 314 -6.82 6.49 17.26
CA LYS A 314 -5.75 7.46 17.51
C LYS A 314 -4.42 6.70 17.47
N GLY A 315 -3.60 6.90 16.42
CA GLY A 315 -2.27 6.28 16.32
C GLY A 315 -1.89 5.66 14.96
N GLY A 316 -2.81 5.58 14.00
CA GLY A 316 -2.51 5.09 12.63
C GLY A 316 -1.67 6.07 11.79
N PRO A 317 -1.20 5.66 10.58
CA PRO A 317 -0.51 6.55 9.64
C PRO A 317 -1.30 7.84 9.47
N PRO A 318 -0.64 8.99 9.20
CA PRO A 318 -1.21 10.32 9.40
C PRO A 318 -2.64 10.39 8.85
N LYS A 319 -3.50 11.01 9.66
CA LYS A 319 -4.97 11.25 9.63
C LYS A 319 -5.71 11.32 8.27
N TRP A 320 -5.00 11.24 7.14
CA TRP A 320 -5.40 11.54 5.77
C TRP A 320 -4.94 10.52 4.73
N SER A 321 -4.26 9.43 5.13
CA SER A 321 -3.68 8.47 4.18
C SER A 321 -4.69 7.47 3.60
N HIS A 322 -5.66 7.02 4.41
CA HIS A 322 -6.66 5.98 4.08
C HIS A 322 -8.10 6.46 4.34
N TRP A 323 -9.09 5.84 3.69
CA TRP A 323 -10.51 6.11 3.93
C TRP A 323 -10.98 5.56 5.28
N GLN A 324 -11.69 6.40 6.05
CA GLN A 324 -12.53 5.99 7.20
C GLN A 324 -13.83 5.31 6.71
N PRO A 325 -14.68 4.72 7.58
CA PRO A 325 -15.91 4.05 7.14
C PRO A 325 -16.79 4.92 6.22
N LEU A 326 -17.05 6.17 6.60
CA LEU A 326 -17.80 7.10 5.73
C LEU A 326 -17.08 7.38 4.40
N GLY A 327 -15.74 7.47 4.40
CA GLY A 327 -14.96 7.65 3.17
C GLY A 327 -15.08 6.46 2.23
N ASN A 328 -15.06 5.23 2.76
CA ASN A 328 -15.27 4.01 1.99
C ASN A 328 -16.69 3.98 1.40
N ARG A 329 -17.71 4.39 2.16
CA ARG A 329 -19.08 4.50 1.66
C ARG A 329 -19.21 5.52 0.52
N VAL A 330 -18.64 6.71 0.68
CA VAL A 330 -18.65 7.74 -0.38
C VAL A 330 -17.90 7.24 -1.62
N ALA A 331 -16.77 6.55 -1.45
CA ALA A 331 -16.05 5.94 -2.57
C ALA A 331 -16.89 4.87 -3.27
N ALA A 332 -17.59 4.01 -2.53
CA ALA A 332 -18.54 3.04 -3.08
C ALA A 332 -19.63 3.71 -3.94
N GLU A 333 -20.25 4.77 -3.44
CA GLU A 333 -21.28 5.52 -4.17
C GLU A 333 -20.74 6.14 -5.48
N GLU A 334 -19.53 6.72 -5.46
CA GLU A 334 -18.91 7.30 -6.66
C GLU A 334 -18.42 6.22 -7.65
N ILE A 335 -17.93 5.07 -7.17
CA ILE A 335 -17.60 3.89 -8.02
C ILE A 335 -18.86 3.41 -8.73
N TYR A 336 -19.95 3.20 -8.01
CA TYR A 336 -21.22 2.74 -8.59
C TYR A 336 -21.72 3.73 -9.64
N LYS A 337 -21.76 5.02 -9.30
CA LYS A 337 -22.21 6.08 -10.20
C LYS A 337 -21.39 6.15 -11.50
N ALA A 338 -20.07 5.93 -11.42
CA ALA A 338 -19.21 5.93 -12.60
C ALA A 338 -19.36 4.65 -13.45
N LEU A 339 -19.61 3.50 -12.81
CA LEU A 339 -19.64 2.21 -13.49
C LEU A 339 -21.00 1.89 -14.13
N VAL A 340 -22.13 2.22 -13.49
CA VAL A 340 -23.47 1.83 -13.96
C VAL A 340 -23.76 2.20 -15.42
N PRO A 341 -23.44 3.42 -15.90
CA PRO A 341 -23.67 3.76 -17.31
C PRO A 341 -22.90 2.85 -18.28
N LEU A 342 -21.83 2.21 -17.83
CA LEU A 342 -21.00 1.28 -18.60
C LEU A 342 -21.55 -0.16 -18.57
N LEU A 343 -22.28 -0.53 -17.52
CA LEU A 343 -22.96 -1.83 -17.40
C LEU A 343 -24.16 -1.93 -18.37
N ASP A 344 -24.86 -0.83 -18.59
CA ASP A 344 -26.05 -0.77 -19.49
C ASP A 344 -25.72 -0.98 -20.97
N VAL A 345 -24.43 -0.93 -21.34
CA VAL A 345 -23.94 -1.21 -22.70
C VAL A 345 -23.76 -2.73 -22.93
N LEU A 346 -23.88 -3.56 -21.89
CA LEU A 346 -23.82 -5.00 -22.03
C LEU A 346 -25.15 -5.55 -22.58
N PRO A 347 -25.14 -6.57 -23.46
CA PRO A 347 -26.35 -7.29 -23.82
C PRO A 347 -27.04 -7.76 -22.54
N GLN A 348 -28.28 -7.34 -22.33
CA GLN A 348 -29.13 -7.77 -21.22
C GLN A 348 -28.92 -9.28 -21.00
N ALA A 349 -28.44 -9.64 -19.81
CA ALA A 349 -28.16 -11.02 -19.43
C ALA A 349 -29.31 -11.92 -19.92
N LYS A 350 -28.93 -13.02 -20.58
CA LYS A 350 -29.82 -14.02 -21.19
C LYS A 350 -31.09 -14.17 -20.36
N LYS A 351 -32.20 -13.59 -20.83
CA LYS A 351 -33.53 -13.91 -20.32
C LYS A 351 -33.74 -15.39 -20.60
N THR A 352 -33.59 -16.23 -19.57
CA THR A 352 -34.02 -17.62 -19.65
C THR A 352 -35.52 -17.60 -20.01
N PRO A 353 -35.95 -18.29 -21.08
CA PRO A 353 -37.36 -18.45 -21.34
C PRO A 353 -37.97 -19.16 -20.12
N ARG A 354 -39.02 -18.58 -19.53
CA ARG A 354 -39.89 -19.31 -18.61
C ARG A 354 -40.73 -20.32 -19.37
#